data_AF-A0AAW7STQ6-F1
#
_entry.id   AF-A0AAW7STQ6-F1
#
_cell.length_a   1.000
_cell.length_b   1.000
_cell.length_c   1.000
_cell.angle_alpha   90.00
_cell.angle_beta   90.00
_cell.angle_gamma   90.00
#
_symmetry.space_group_name_H-M   'P 1'
#
loop_
_entity.id
_entity.type
_entity.pdbx_description
1 polymer ?
#
loop_
_entity_poly.entity_id
_entity_poly.type
_entity_poly.pdbx_seq_one_letter_code
_entity_poly.pdbx_strand_id
1 'polypeptide(L)'
;MMGYINPLLRLPAACALTTPPLESRKVLSAVLRALREQANAEAEIAWKRRKGPMAAYWRAVATYARHVAHILDTAPGVVRQENRKSMTVRP
;
A
#
# COMPACT_ATOMS: atom_id res chain seq x y z
N MET A 1 -18.89 -9.63 11.80
CA MET A 1 -18.86 -8.55 10.78
C MET A 1 -17.78 -8.93 9.79
N MET A 2 -18.12 -9.30 8.55
CA MET A 2 -17.13 -9.74 7.57
C MET A 2 -16.30 -8.52 7.16
N GLY A 3 -15.09 -8.39 7.72
CA GLY A 3 -14.17 -7.30 7.40
C GLY A 3 -13.89 -7.28 5.90
N TYR A 4 -13.74 -6.09 5.34
CA TYR A 4 -13.35 -5.90 3.95
C TYR A 4 -12.09 -6.74 3.63
N ILE A 5 -12.25 -7.80 2.83
CA ILE A 5 -11.13 -8.65 2.40
C ILE A 5 -10.49 -8.00 1.18
N ASN A 6 -9.23 -7.59 1.33
CA ASN A 6 -8.46 -7.03 0.24
C ASN A 6 -8.08 -8.12 -0.77
N PRO A 7 -8.53 -8.04 -2.04
CA PRO A 7 -8.27 -9.08 -3.03
C PRO A 7 -6.78 -9.22 -3.36
N LEU A 8 -5.98 -8.17 -3.19
CA LEU A 8 -4.54 -8.23 -3.46
C LEU A 8 -3.82 -9.18 -2.50
N LEU A 9 -4.31 -9.39 -1.27
CA LEU A 9 -3.68 -10.33 -0.32
C LEU A 9 -3.71 -11.79 -0.81
N ARG A 10 -4.51 -12.11 -1.83
CA ARG A 10 -4.53 -13.43 -2.47
C ARG A 10 -3.46 -13.59 -3.54
N LEU A 11 -2.74 -12.53 -3.90
CA LEU A 11 -1.73 -12.52 -4.94
C LEU A 11 -0.32 -12.61 -4.32
N PRO A 12 0.52 -13.58 -4.70
CA PRO A 12 1.85 -13.74 -4.12
C PRO A 12 2.73 -12.49 -4.20
N ALA A 13 2.63 -11.73 -5.30
CA ALA A 13 3.39 -10.50 -5.49
C ALA A 13 3.04 -9.41 -4.46
N ALA A 14 1.78 -9.34 -4.00
CA ALA A 14 1.36 -8.33 -3.03
C ALA A 14 1.88 -8.62 -1.62
N CYS A 15 2.19 -9.88 -1.30
CA CYS A 15 2.82 -10.25 -0.04
C CYS A 15 4.19 -9.60 0.14
N ALA A 16 4.91 -9.30 -0.95
CA ALA A 16 6.21 -8.63 -0.86
C ALA A 16 6.11 -7.21 -0.24
N LEU A 17 4.93 -6.60 -0.24
CA LEU A 17 4.67 -5.30 0.40
C LEU A 17 4.73 -5.35 1.94
N THR A 18 4.71 -6.54 2.55
CA THR A 18 4.78 -6.69 4.01
C THR A 18 6.22 -6.73 4.53
N THR A 19 7.20 -6.95 3.64
CA THR A 19 8.61 -7.13 3.96
C THR A 19 9.34 -5.83 4.37
N PRO A 20 9.11 -4.67 3.73
CA PRO A 20 9.85 -3.46 4.07
C PRO A 20 9.65 -3.01 5.53
N PRO A 21 10.62 -2.26 6.10
CA PRO A 21 10.50 -1.69 7.44
C PRO A 21 9.23 -0.85 7.62
N LEU A 22 8.71 -0.80 8.86
CA LEU A 22 7.47 -0.10 9.18
C LEU A 22 7.47 1.37 8.69
N GLU A 23 8.58 2.08 8.87
CA GLU A 23 8.70 3.48 8.46
C GLU A 23 8.58 3.64 6.94
N SER A 24 9.21 2.77 6.15
CA SER A 24 9.06 2.76 4.68
C SER A 24 7.62 2.48 4.27
N ARG A 25 6.95 1.54 4.97
CA ARG A 25 5.55 1.22 4.71
C ARG A 25 4.62 2.39 5.02
N LYS A 26 4.85 3.12 6.13
CA LYS A 26 4.08 4.33 6.50
C LYS A 26 4.21 5.41 5.43
N VAL A 27 5.43 5.71 4.99
CA VAL A 27 5.67 6.72 3.95
C VAL A 27 4.95 6.35 2.65
N LEU A 28 5.09 5.09 2.21
CA LEU A 28 4.43 4.63 0.99
C LEU A 28 2.89 4.61 1.12
N SER A 29 2.36 4.19 2.27
CA SER A 29 0.92 4.22 2.55
C SER A 29 0.36 5.64 2.48
N ALA A 30 1.05 6.63 3.05
CA ALA A 30 0.65 8.03 2.98
C ALA A 30 0.58 8.54 1.52
N VAL A 31 1.60 8.25 0.71
CA VAL A 31 1.61 8.62 -0.71
C VAL A 31 0.46 7.95 -1.48
N LEU A 32 0.21 6.66 -1.26
CA LEU A 32 -0.88 5.94 -1.92
C LEU A 32 -2.27 6.46 -1.53
N ARG A 33 -2.43 6.92 -0.29
CA ARG A 33 -3.68 7.57 0.17
C ARG A 33 -3.90 8.92 -0.53
N ALA A 34 -2.85 9.72 -0.65
CA ALA A 34 -2.92 10.98 -1.41
C ALA A 34 -3.22 10.72 -2.90
N LEU A 35 -2.56 9.74 -3.52
CA LEU A 35 -2.83 9.34 -4.90
C LEU A 35 -4.27 8.87 -5.10
N ARG A 36 -4.83 8.12 -4.14
CA ARG A 36 -6.24 7.73 -4.18
C ARG A 36 -7.17 8.94 -4.23
N GLU A 37 -6.92 9.95 -3.40
CA GLU A 37 -7.73 11.17 -3.34
C GLU A 37 -7.66 11.93 -4.67
N GLN A 38 -6.46 12.16 -5.18
CA GLN A 38 -6.24 12.82 -6.48
C GLN A 38 -6.89 12.04 -7.64
N ALA A 39 -6.69 10.73 -7.70
CA ALA A 39 -7.28 9.89 -8.74
C ALA A 39 -8.82 9.88 -8.67
N ASN A 40 -9.42 9.94 -7.48
CA ASN A 40 -10.87 10.10 -7.38
C ASN A 40 -11.34 11.45 -7.94
N ALA A 41 -10.62 12.54 -7.66
CA ALA A 41 -10.95 13.86 -8.22
C ALA A 41 -10.84 13.87 -9.74
N GLU A 42 -9.77 13.29 -10.30
CA GLU A 42 -9.59 13.14 -11.75
C GLU A 42 -10.67 12.29 -12.40
N ALA A 43 -11.13 11.22 -11.72
CA ALA A 43 -12.26 10.43 -12.18
C ALA A 43 -13.54 11.28 -12.29
N GLU A 44 -13.85 12.09 -11.28
CA GLU A 44 -15.01 13.00 -11.32
C GLU A 44 -14.91 14.04 -12.44
N ILE A 45 -13.72 14.60 -12.67
CA ILE A 45 -13.48 15.53 -13.77
C ILE A 45 -13.71 14.83 -15.11
N ALA A 46 -13.18 13.61 -15.30
CA ALA A 46 -13.35 12.84 -16.51
C ALA A 46 -14.83 12.47 -16.76
N TRP A 47 -15.59 12.11 -15.71
CA TRP A 47 -17.04 11.88 -15.82
C TRP A 47 -17.78 13.13 -16.29
N LYS A 48 -17.53 14.28 -15.68
CA LYS A 48 -18.14 15.57 -16.07
C LYS A 48 -17.84 15.93 -17.53
N ARG A 49 -16.64 15.58 -18.01
CA ARG A 49 -16.20 15.80 -19.39
C ARG A 49 -16.65 14.71 -20.37
N ARG A 50 -17.49 13.77 -19.94
CA ARG A 50 -17.97 12.62 -20.73
C ARG A 50 -16.85 11.72 -21.26
N LYS A 51 -15.74 11.60 -20.53
CA LYS A 51 -14.60 10.73 -20.86
C LYS A 51 -14.65 9.42 -20.06
N GLY A 52 -15.63 8.57 -20.37
CA GLY A 52 -15.91 7.36 -19.60
C GLY A 52 -14.71 6.43 -19.38
N PRO A 53 -13.96 6.03 -20.42
CA PRO A 53 -12.79 5.17 -20.24
C PRO A 53 -11.71 5.77 -19.33
N MET A 54 -11.47 7.09 -19.43
CA MET A 54 -10.50 7.78 -18.58
C MET A 54 -10.97 7.83 -17.13
N ALA A 55 -12.26 8.04 -16.91
CA ALA A 55 -12.82 8.07 -15.57
C ALA A 55 -12.76 6.68 -14.89
N ALA A 56 -13.00 5.61 -15.66
CA ALA A 56 -12.83 4.24 -15.18
C ALA A 56 -11.36 3.92 -14.86
N TYR A 57 -10.42 4.35 -15.71
CA TYR A 57 -8.98 4.24 -15.46
C TYR A 57 -8.59 4.90 -14.12
N TRP A 58 -8.98 6.15 -13.91
CA TRP A 58 -8.71 6.86 -12.66
C TRP A 58 -9.34 6.17 -11.44
N ARG A 59 -10.55 5.62 -11.58
CA ARG A 59 -11.16 4.84 -10.50
C ARG A 59 -10.41 3.54 -10.20
N ALA A 60 -9.86 2.88 -11.22
CA ALA A 60 -9.00 1.73 -11.02
C ALA A 60 -7.73 2.11 -10.23
N VAL A 61 -7.06 3.22 -10.60
CA VAL A 61 -5.91 3.75 -9.86
C VAL A 61 -6.28 3.99 -8.39
N ALA A 62 -7.38 4.68 -8.11
CA ALA A 62 -7.84 4.93 -6.74
C ALA A 62 -8.11 3.64 -5.95
N THR A 63 -8.64 2.62 -6.62
CA THR A 63 -8.96 1.32 -6.02
C THR A 63 -7.69 0.56 -5.65
N TYR A 64 -6.75 0.41 -6.59
CA TYR A 64 -5.48 -0.26 -6.32
C TYR A 64 -4.64 0.48 -5.28
N ALA A 65 -4.60 1.82 -5.33
CA ALA A 65 -3.90 2.61 -4.33
C ALA A 65 -4.44 2.37 -2.90
N ARG A 66 -5.78 2.30 -2.74
CA ARG A 66 -6.42 1.93 -1.48
C ARG A 66 -6.00 0.53 -1.01
N HIS A 67 -6.02 -0.44 -1.92
CA HIS A 67 -5.72 -1.83 -1.58
C HIS A 67 -4.25 -1.99 -1.15
N VAL A 68 -3.32 -1.37 -1.88
CA VAL A 68 -1.90 -1.42 -1.52
C VAL A 68 -1.65 -0.71 -0.18
N ALA A 69 -2.22 0.49 0.04
CA ALA A 69 -2.11 1.19 1.33
C ALA A 69 -2.63 0.34 2.50
N HIS A 70 -3.76 -0.33 2.32
CA HIS A 70 -4.33 -1.19 3.35
C HIS A 70 -3.42 -2.38 3.70
N ILE A 71 -2.72 -2.98 2.73
CA ILE A 71 -1.73 -4.04 3.00
C ILE A 71 -0.58 -3.48 3.83
N LEU A 72 -0.04 -2.32 3.44
CA LEU A 72 1.09 -1.68 4.11
C LEU A 72 0.78 -1.35 5.59
N ASP A 73 -0.45 -0.91 5.87
CA ASP A 73 -0.91 -0.55 7.21
C ASP A 73 -1.23 -1.75 8.11
N THR A 74 -1.72 -2.85 7.53
CA THR A 74 -2.22 -4.01 8.29
C THR A 74 -1.16 -5.08 8.49
N ALA A 75 -0.10 -5.06 7.68
CA ALA A 75 0.95 -6.05 7.79
C ALA A 75 1.68 -5.95 9.14
N PRO A 76 1.86 -7.08 9.86
CA PRO A 76 2.56 -7.06 11.15
C PRO A 76 3.98 -6.49 10.97
N GLY A 77 4.46 -5.76 11.97
CA GLY A 77 5.84 -5.28 12.00
C GLY A 77 6.80 -6.46 11.97
N VAL A 78 7.60 -6.60 10.92
CA VAL A 78 8.77 -7.49 10.97
C VAL A 78 9.76 -6.85 11.93
N VAL A 79 9.83 -7.37 13.16
CA VAL A 79 10.89 -7.00 14.11
C VAL A 79 12.19 -7.52 13.51
N ARG A 80 12.99 -6.62 12.94
CA ARG A 80 14.34 -6.95 12.49
C ARG A 80 15.18 -7.24 13.72
N GLN A 81 15.51 -8.51 13.97
CA GLN A 81 16.52 -8.86 14.97
C GLN A 81 17.91 -8.44 14.46
N GLU A 82 18.28 -7.18 14.70
CA GLU A 82 19.65 -6.72 14.64
C GLU A 82 20.21 -6.61 16.06
N ASN A 83 20.72 -7.72 16.59
CA ASN A 83 21.93 -7.76 17.43
C ASN A 83 22.18 -9.17 17.98
N ARG A 84 23.00 -9.95 17.28
CA ARG A 84 23.80 -11.00 17.90
C ARG A 84 25.12 -11.21 17.14
N LYS A 85 25.97 -10.19 17.16
CA LYS A 85 27.41 -10.41 17.20
C LYS A 85 27.96 -9.74 18.46
N SER A 86 27.66 -10.37 19.60
CA SER A 86 28.48 -10.29 20.81
C SER A 86 29.89 -10.73 20.45
N MET A 87 30.91 -9.90 20.66
CA MET A 87 31.72 -9.91 21.88
C MET A 87 32.40 -11.26 22.15
N THR A 88 33.57 -11.45 21.54
CA THR A 88 34.74 -12.22 22.04
C THR A 88 35.86 -11.92 21.03
N VAL A 89 37.12 -11.60 21.34
CA VAL A 89 38.00 -11.86 22.49
C VAL A 89 38.98 -10.67 22.57
N ARG A 90 39.24 -10.11 23.76
CA ARG A 90 40.47 -9.35 24.00
C ARG A 90 41.52 -10.31 24.59
N PRO A 91 42.81 -10.16 24.25
CA PRO A 91 43.86 -11.14 24.56
C PRO A 91 44.10 -11.32 26.06
#